data_AF-A0A3A2ZAX1-F1
#
_entry.id   AF-A0A3A2ZAX1-F1
#
_cell.length_a   1.000
_cell.length_b   1.000
_cell.length_c   1.000
_cell.angle_alpha   90.00
_cell.angle_beta   90.00
_cell.angle_gamma   90.00
#
_symmetry.space_group_name_H-M   'P 1'
#
loop_
_entity.id
_entity.type
_entity.pdbx_description
1 polymer ?
#
loop_
_entity_poly.entity_id
_entity_poly.type
_entity_poly.pdbx_seq_one_letter_code
_entity_poly.pdbx_strand_id
1 'polypeptide(L)'
;MPCSEIADSIVQTGRETLEKAIALIHSIDRWDAEVVYGDTDSLFVHLKGRTREEAFDIGEEIAQAVTEANPRPIKLKFEKV
;
A
#
# COMPACT_ATOMS: atom_id res chain seq x y z
N MET A 1 3.84 33.14 -6.33
CA MET A 1 2.74 32.66 -7.21
C MET A 1 2.29 31.30 -6.69
N PRO A 2 1.04 31.13 -6.25
CA PRO A 2 0.48 29.79 -5.99
C PRO A 2 0.30 29.04 -7.31
N CYS A 3 0.49 27.72 -7.30
CA CYS A 3 0.28 26.84 -8.45
C CYS A 3 -0.64 25.68 -8.06
N SER A 4 -1.95 25.94 -8.06
CA SER A 4 -2.98 24.99 -7.61
C SER A 4 -3.02 23.72 -8.45
N GLU A 5 -2.80 23.82 -9.77
CA GLU A 5 -2.82 22.68 -10.69
C GLU A 5 -1.77 21.62 -10.33
N ILE A 6 -0.57 22.06 -9.89
CA ILE A 6 0.48 21.15 -9.42
C ILE A 6 0.05 20.49 -8.10
N ALA A 7 -0.55 21.24 -7.18
CA ALA A 7 -1.01 20.70 -5.91
C ALA A 7 -2.11 19.64 -6.12
N ASP A 8 -3.09 19.92 -6.99
CA ASP A 8 -4.16 18.99 -7.33
C ASP A 8 -3.60 17.72 -7.98
N SER A 9 -2.64 17.86 -8.89
CA SER A 9 -1.96 16.72 -9.53
C SER A 9 -1.22 15.83 -8.52
N ILE A 10 -0.57 16.43 -7.52
CA ILE A 10 0.13 15.69 -6.45
C ILE A 10 -0.86 14.89 -5.62
N VAL A 11 -1.94 15.54 -5.14
CA VAL A 11 -2.95 14.88 -4.28
C VAL A 11 -3.68 13.77 -5.04
N GLN A 12 -4.03 14.01 -6.31
CA GLN A 12 -4.66 13.00 -7.14
C GLN A 12 -3.73 11.79 -7.37
N THR A 13 -2.46 12.05 -7.71
CA THR A 13 -1.48 10.96 -7.91
C THR A 13 -1.27 10.14 -6.63
N GLY A 14 -1.24 10.79 -5.47
CA GLY A 14 -1.16 10.11 -4.17
C GLY A 14 -2.35 9.18 -3.92
N ARG A 15 -3.57 9.67 -4.16
CA ARG A 15 -4.81 8.87 -4.04
C ARG A 15 -4.79 7.67 -4.98
N GLU A 16 -4.47 7.88 -6.26
CA GLU A 16 -4.42 6.79 -7.24
C GLU A 16 -3.35 5.74 -6.88
N THR A 17 -2.22 6.19 -6.30
CA THR A 17 -1.16 5.28 -5.84
C THR A 17 -1.66 4.40 -4.69
N LEU A 18 -2.39 4.97 -3.73
CA LEU A 18 -3.00 4.23 -2.63
C LEU A 18 -4.07 3.24 -3.13
N GLU A 19 -4.96 3.68 -4.01
CA GLU A 19 -6.00 2.82 -4.60
C GLU A 19 -5.41 1.65 -5.40
N LYS A 20 -4.33 1.89 -6.17
CA LYS A 20 -3.59 0.83 -6.87
C LYS A 20 -2.94 -0.15 -5.91
N ALA A 21 -2.38 0.31 -4.80
CA ALA A 21 -1.81 -0.56 -3.78
C ALA A 21 -2.89 -1.46 -3.14
N ILE A 22 -4.06 -0.90 -2.80
CA ILE A 22 -5.20 -1.67 -2.27
C ILE A 22 -5.66 -2.73 -3.27
N ALA A 23 -5.87 -2.33 -4.53
CA ALA A 23 -6.27 -3.25 -5.59
C ALA A 23 -5.26 -4.38 -5.80
N LEU A 24 -3.95 -4.08 -5.73
CA LEU A 24 -2.89 -5.07 -5.84
C LEU A 24 -2.94 -6.07 -4.67
N ILE A 25 -3.08 -5.59 -3.43
CA ILE A 25 -3.21 -6.43 -2.23
C ILE A 25 -4.39 -7.40 -2.35
N HIS A 26 -5.55 -6.90 -2.79
CA HIS A 26 -6.75 -7.73 -2.98
C HIS A 26 -6.67 -8.67 -4.20
N SER A 27 -5.83 -8.37 -5.19
CA SER A 27 -5.73 -9.19 -6.42
C SER A 27 -4.92 -10.48 -6.24
N ILE A 28 -4.18 -10.62 -5.14
CA ILE A 28 -3.29 -11.76 -4.90
C ILE A 28 -3.88 -12.65 -3.81
N ASP A 29 -4.60 -13.70 -4.22
CA ASP A 29 -5.35 -14.61 -3.35
C ASP A 29 -4.48 -15.30 -2.26
N ARG A 30 -3.19 -15.53 -2.53
CA ARG A 30 -2.30 -16.25 -1.58
C ARG A 30 -2.08 -15.51 -0.26
N TRP A 31 -2.24 -14.19 -0.26
CA TRP A 31 -2.08 -13.38 0.95
C TRP A 31 -3.29 -13.47 1.86
N ASP A 32 -4.48 -13.81 1.33
CA ASP A 32 -5.76 -13.81 2.07
C ASP A 32 -5.92 -12.56 2.95
N ALA A 33 -5.69 -11.40 2.32
CA ALA A 33 -5.49 -10.12 2.98
C ALA A 33 -6.66 -9.18 2.74
N GLU A 34 -7.11 -8.50 3.80
CA GLU A 34 -8.16 -7.49 3.73
C GLU A 34 -7.62 -6.13 4.21
N VAL A 35 -7.61 -5.11 3.34
CA VAL A 35 -7.33 -3.74 3.78
C VAL A 35 -8.51 -3.20 4.57
N VAL A 36 -8.33 -2.97 5.87
CA VAL A 36 -9.39 -2.50 6.79
C VAL A 36 -9.33 -1.00 7.06
N TYR A 37 -8.20 -0.36 6.77
CA TYR A 37 -8.03 1.09 6.90
C TYR A 37 -6.98 1.58 5.90
N GLY A 38 -7.18 2.78 5.36
CA GLY A 38 -6.21 3.48 4.55
C GLY A 38 -6.35 4.99 4.73
N ASP A 39 -5.26 5.69 5.04
CA ASP A 39 -5.25 7.12 5.27
C ASP A 39 -4.04 7.76 4.64
N THR A 40 -4.27 8.42 3.50
CA THR A 40 -3.30 9.13 2.66
C THR A 40 -2.09 8.31 2.18
N ASP A 41 -1.21 7.91 3.09
CA ASP A 41 0.04 7.19 2.86
C ASP A 41 0.14 5.85 3.61
N SER A 42 -0.82 5.53 4.47
CA SER A 42 -0.80 4.34 5.32
C SER A 42 -1.93 3.36 5.00
N LEU A 43 -1.66 2.06 5.20
CA LEU A 43 -2.58 0.94 4.97
C LEU A 43 -2.52 -0.02 6.15
N PHE A 44 -3.68 -0.44 6.64
CA PHE A 44 -3.77 -1.47 7.68
C PHE A 44 -4.41 -2.69 7.05
N VAL A 45 -3.68 -3.80 7.09
CA VAL A 45 -4.06 -5.05 6.45
C VAL A 45 -4.38 -6.08 7.51
N HIS A 46 -5.57 -6.67 7.44
CA HIS A 46 -5.99 -7.78 8.26
C HIS A 46 -5.66 -9.10 7.54
N LEU A 47 -4.87 -9.94 8.22
CA LEU A 47 -4.48 -11.27 7.75
C LEU A 47 -5.16 -12.33 8.62
N LYS A 48 -6.30 -12.84 8.17
CA LYS A 48 -7.13 -13.73 8.99
C LYS A 48 -6.45 -15.09 9.18
N GLY A 49 -6.37 -15.54 10.44
CA GLY A 49 -5.83 -16.87 10.77
C GLY A 49 -4.32 -17.02 10.61
N ARG A 50 -3.59 -15.92 10.33
CA ARG A 50 -2.13 -15.91 10.27
C ARG A 50 -1.53 -15.64 11.65
N THR A 51 -0.39 -16.28 11.90
CA THR A 51 0.46 -15.99 13.06
C THR A 51 1.18 -14.66 12.86
N ARG A 52 1.74 -14.14 13.95
CA ARG A 52 2.55 -12.92 13.90
C ARG A 52 3.76 -13.06 12.98
N GLU A 53 4.44 -14.20 13.02
CA GLU A 53 5.61 -14.48 12.19
C GLU A 53 5.25 -14.49 10.70
N GLU A 54 4.18 -15.20 10.32
CA GLU A 54 3.66 -15.17 8.94
C GLU A 54 3.23 -13.76 8.51
N ALA A 55 2.68 -12.96 9.41
CA ALA A 55 2.27 -11.59 9.11
C ALA A 55 3.46 -10.66 8.83
N PHE A 56 4.62 -10.89 9.46
CA PHE A 56 5.86 -10.18 9.10
C PHE A 56 6.31 -10.54 7.68
N ASP A 57 6.34 -11.84 7.35
CA ASP A 57 6.76 -12.30 6.02
C ASP A 57 5.84 -11.78 4.91
N ILE A 58 4.51 -11.88 5.11
CA ILE A 58 3.51 -11.38 4.16
C ILE A 58 3.57 -9.85 4.06
N GLY A 59 3.78 -9.15 5.17
CA GLY A 59 3.88 -7.70 5.21
C GLY A 59 5.06 -7.16 4.39
N GLU A 60 6.23 -7.80 4.49
CA GLU A 60 7.41 -7.46 3.68
C GLU A 60 7.18 -7.79 2.20
N GLU A 61 6.54 -8.93 1.89
CA GLU A 61 6.22 -9.31 0.52
C GLU A 61 5.25 -8.31 -0.14
N ILE A 62 4.21 -7.88 0.58
CA ILE A 62 3.29 -6.83 0.12
C ILE A 62 4.05 -5.51 -0.12
N ALA A 63 4.91 -5.10 0.83
CA ALA A 63 5.68 -3.86 0.71
C ALA A 63 6.61 -3.89 -0.52
N GLN A 64 7.25 -5.02 -0.78
CA GLN A 64 8.08 -5.21 -1.96
C GLN A 64 7.26 -5.17 -3.24
N ALA A 65 6.17 -5.93 -3.34
CA ALA A 65 5.33 -6.00 -4.54
C ALA A 65 4.73 -4.63 -4.89
N VAL A 66 4.23 -3.88 -3.90
CA VAL A 66 3.72 -2.52 -4.11
C VAL A 66 4.85 -1.57 -4.53
N THR A 67 6.04 -1.70 -3.96
CA THR A 67 7.20 -0.89 -4.37
C THR A 67 7.58 -1.15 -5.83
N GLU A 68 7.63 -2.41 -6.25
CA GLU A 68 7.97 -2.81 -7.63
C GLU A 68 6.91 -2.39 -8.65
N ALA A 69 5.65 -2.27 -8.23
CA ALA A 69 4.56 -1.79 -9.07
C ALA A 69 4.58 -0.26 -9.31
N ASN A 70 5.49 0.47 -8.65
CA ASN A 70 5.56 1.93 -8.73
C ASN A 70 6.87 2.43 -9.36
N PRO A 71 6.87 3.59 -10.04
CA PRO A 71 8.08 4.18 -10.57
C PRO A 71 9.01 4.65 -9.44
N ARG A 72 10.33 4.58 -9.69
CA ARG A 72 11.33 5.21 -8.82
C ARG A 72 11.00 6.72 -8.69
N PRO A 73 11.01 7.34 -7.49
CA PRO A 73 11.56 6.85 -6.22
C PRO A 73 10.53 6.31 -5.20
N ILE A 74 9.31 5.99 -5.63
CA ILE A 74 8.23 5.58 -4.71
C ILE A 74 8.59 4.23 -4.08
N LYS A 75 8.45 4.14 -2.76
CA LYS A 75 8.69 2.92 -1.98
C LYS A 75 7.66 2.80 -0.87
N LEU A 76 7.01 1.65 -0.79
CA LEU A 76 6.22 1.27 0.37
C LEU A 76 7.14 0.64 1.41
N LYS A 77 6.99 1.05 2.66
CA LYS A 77 7.80 0.55 3.78
C LYS A 77 6.89 -0.21 4.74
N PHE A 78 7.25 -1.45 5.03
CA PHE A 78 6.66 -2.18 6.13
C PHE A 78 7.19 -1.62 7.47
N GLU A 79 6.29 -1.28 8.40
CA GLU A 79 6.67 -0.64 9.67
C GLU A 79 6.51 -1.54 10.89
N LYS A 80 5.37 -2.24 11.00
CA LYS A 80 5.01 -2.99 12.23
C LYS A 80 3.86 -3.97 11.99
N VAL A 81 3.82 -4.99 12.85
CA VAL A 81 2.72 -5.94 13.12
C VAL A 81 2.50 -6.05 14.62
#